data_AF-A0A944LKH1-F1
#
_entry.id   AF-A0A944LKH1-F1
#
_cell.length_a   1.000
_cell.length_b   1.000
_cell.length_c   1.000
_cell.angle_alpha   90.00
_cell.angle_beta   90.00
_cell.angle_gamma   90.00
#
_symmetry.space_group_name_H-M   'P 1'
#
loop_
_entity.id
_entity.type
_entity.pdbx_description
1 polymer ?
#
loop_
_entity_poly.entity_id
_entity_poly.type
_entity_poly.pdbx_seq_one_letter_code
_entity_poly.pdbx_strand_id
1 'polypeptide(L)'
;MSGRHSGRTSQGLRIIALPRTLKLLFRLAPRQLNDEIALAKVEIKRKGIQLGVAAAFFAVALIFVAFLVVGLIVAAIMGLATIMPAWLAALLVSAAFLLIALIGALIGLRKFKKAMPLVPEEAIRGIKHDLGIAKEGSDFNAALLDPASPEAKAAKAAKDEAAAKARAEKQAKAEAHDKEFPHASEPELHRRLNLRRRHLGEVRDELDTELDVKAQARYVMGAAQDQLKEGQLLVNRAKALAGQKIASMNEATARPEVRWKPLAAFAAATTVFVVLLRKLLKNQ
;
A
#
# COMPACT_ATOMS: atom_id res chain seq x y z
N MET A 1 67.16 -48.14 3.36
CA MET A 1 67.13 -47.06 2.35
C MET A 1 65.75 -46.41 2.45
N SER A 2 65.60 -45.40 3.31
CA SER A 2 65.52 -43.97 2.95
C SER A 2 64.46 -43.66 1.89
N GLY A 3 63.38 -42.99 2.29
CA GLY A 3 62.35 -42.51 1.39
C GLY A 3 61.14 -41.92 2.09
N ARG A 4 61.35 -40.89 2.94
CA ARG A 4 60.28 -40.02 3.44
C ARG A 4 59.63 -39.31 2.25
N HIS A 5 58.33 -39.48 2.05
CA HIS A 5 57.50 -38.48 1.35
C HIS A 5 56.28 -38.14 2.19
N SER A 6 56.47 -37.15 3.05
CA SER A 6 55.42 -36.30 3.57
C SER A 6 54.83 -35.47 2.43
N GLY A 7 53.76 -35.98 1.82
CA GLY A 7 52.89 -35.20 0.96
C GLY A 7 52.05 -34.23 1.80
N ARG A 8 52.63 -33.07 2.15
CA ARG A 8 51.86 -31.89 2.52
C ARG A 8 50.92 -31.58 1.35
N THR A 9 49.65 -31.97 1.44
CA THR A 9 48.61 -31.31 0.64
C THR A 9 48.44 -29.93 1.25
N SER A 10 49.06 -28.97 0.58
CA SER A 10 48.96 -27.55 0.82
C SER A 10 47.52 -27.13 1.11
N GLN A 11 47.26 -26.73 2.36
CA GLN A 11 46.24 -25.75 2.72
C GLN A 11 46.64 -24.38 2.16
N GLY A 12 46.77 -24.30 0.83
CA GLY A 12 46.96 -23.06 0.09
C GLY A 12 45.60 -22.40 -0.09
N LEU A 13 45.38 -21.32 0.65
CA LEU A 13 44.34 -20.30 0.49
C LEU A 13 43.34 -20.55 -0.67
N ARG A 14 42.19 -21.16 -0.37
CA ARG A 14 40.99 -21.11 -1.24
C ARG A 14 40.31 -19.73 -1.25
N ILE A 15 41.05 -18.66 -0.94
CA ILE A 15 40.54 -17.28 -0.86
C ILE A 15 40.29 -16.70 -2.28
N ILE A 16 40.85 -17.30 -3.33
CA ILE A 16 40.69 -16.83 -4.72
C ILE A 16 39.42 -17.40 -5.40
N ALA A 17 38.71 -18.36 -4.77
CA ALA A 17 37.43 -18.87 -5.29
C ALA A 17 36.19 -18.12 -4.78
N LEU A 18 36.35 -17.22 -3.81
CA LEU A 18 35.29 -16.43 -3.19
C LEU A 18 34.33 -15.75 -4.19
N PRO A 19 34.77 -15.10 -5.28
CA PRO A 19 33.82 -14.46 -6.19
C PRO A 19 32.98 -15.45 -7.00
N ARG A 20 33.48 -16.67 -7.27
CA ARG A 20 32.70 -17.70 -7.99
C ARG A 20 31.71 -18.41 -7.08
N THR A 21 32.09 -18.73 -5.84
CA THR A 21 31.18 -19.36 -4.86
C THR A 21 30.10 -18.40 -4.39
N LEU A 22 30.42 -17.12 -4.19
CA LEU A 22 29.43 -16.08 -3.91
C LEU A 22 28.43 -15.93 -5.06
N LYS A 23 28.92 -15.94 -6.31
CA LYS A 23 28.06 -15.87 -7.50
C LYS A 23 27.17 -17.11 -7.67
N LEU A 24 27.63 -18.29 -7.25
CA LEU A 24 26.82 -19.52 -7.23
C LEU A 24 25.78 -19.48 -6.10
N LEU A 25 26.15 -19.02 -4.91
CA LEU A 25 25.22 -18.83 -3.79
C LEU A 25 24.12 -17.81 -4.15
N PHE A 26 24.46 -16.65 -4.70
CA PHE A 26 23.45 -15.67 -5.16
C PHE A 26 22.59 -16.18 -6.32
N ARG A 27 23.09 -17.12 -7.13
CA ARG A 27 22.34 -17.73 -8.24
C ARG A 27 21.45 -18.90 -7.79
N LEU A 28 21.81 -19.60 -6.71
CA LEU A 28 21.11 -20.79 -6.20
C LEU A 28 20.17 -20.46 -5.03
N ALA A 29 20.48 -19.45 -4.21
CA ALA A 29 19.64 -19.02 -3.08
C ALA A 29 18.18 -18.70 -3.47
N PRO A 30 17.89 -18.01 -4.58
CA PRO A 30 16.50 -17.74 -4.97
C PRO A 30 15.74 -19.02 -5.33
N ARG A 31 16.42 -20.00 -5.93
CA ARG A 31 15.81 -21.29 -6.30
C ARG A 31 15.52 -22.13 -5.06
N GLN A 32 16.47 -22.23 -4.14
CA GLN A 32 16.27 -22.98 -2.89
C GLN A 32 15.18 -22.36 -2.03
N LEU A 33 15.11 -21.03 -1.91
CA LEU A 33 14.01 -20.36 -1.22
C LEU A 33 12.66 -20.62 -1.91
N ASN A 34 12.61 -20.59 -3.25
CA ASN A 34 11.39 -20.90 -3.98
C ASN A 34 10.93 -22.35 -3.77
N ASP A 35 11.87 -23.30 -3.70
CA ASP A 35 11.58 -24.72 -3.48
C ASP A 35 11.12 -24.98 -2.03
N GLU A 36 11.74 -24.35 -1.04
CA GLU A 36 11.31 -24.36 0.37
C GLU A 36 9.91 -23.75 0.54
N ILE A 37 9.64 -22.62 -0.12
CA ILE A 37 8.31 -21.99 -0.14
C ILE A 37 7.29 -22.90 -0.84
N ALA A 38 7.67 -23.55 -1.94
CA ALA A 38 6.80 -24.49 -2.65
C ALA A 38 6.45 -25.70 -1.78
N LEU A 39 7.44 -26.25 -1.06
CA LEU A 39 7.25 -27.36 -0.12
C LEU A 39 6.36 -26.93 1.06
N ALA A 40 6.61 -25.77 1.65
CA ALA A 40 5.77 -25.19 2.70
C ALA A 40 4.33 -24.98 2.23
N LYS A 41 4.11 -24.51 0.99
CA LYS A 41 2.77 -24.38 0.40
C LYS A 41 2.06 -25.72 0.27
N VAL A 42 2.77 -26.77 -0.18
CA VAL A 42 2.20 -28.12 -0.31
C VAL A 42 1.85 -28.69 1.06
N GLU A 43 2.72 -28.51 2.06
CA GLU A 43 2.47 -28.99 3.42
C GLU A 43 1.33 -28.24 4.10
N ILE A 44 1.28 -26.90 3.98
CA ILE A 44 0.18 -26.07 4.47
C ILE A 44 -1.13 -26.47 3.77
N LYS A 45 -1.12 -26.72 2.46
CA LYS A 45 -2.30 -27.18 1.73
C LYS A 45 -2.77 -28.54 2.24
N ARG A 46 -1.86 -29.49 2.44
CA ARG A 46 -2.19 -30.83 2.93
C ARG A 46 -2.75 -30.81 4.35
N LYS A 47 -2.06 -30.11 5.27
CA LYS A 47 -2.53 -29.92 6.66
C LYS A 47 -3.83 -29.10 6.70
N GLY A 48 -3.94 -28.08 5.87
CA GLY A 48 -5.13 -27.24 5.74
C GLY A 48 -6.35 -27.99 5.23
N ILE A 49 -6.20 -28.90 4.26
CA ILE A 49 -7.30 -29.76 3.80
C ILE A 49 -7.75 -30.71 4.93
N GLN A 50 -6.81 -31.35 5.64
CA GLN A 50 -7.17 -32.24 6.75
C GLN A 50 -7.89 -31.50 7.89
N LEU A 51 -7.37 -30.34 8.30
CA LEU A 51 -8.03 -29.46 9.26
C LEU A 51 -9.38 -28.96 8.74
N GLY A 52 -9.48 -28.64 7.45
CA GLY A 52 -10.72 -28.19 6.82
C GLY A 52 -11.80 -29.26 6.80
N VAL A 53 -11.45 -30.52 6.48
CA VAL A 53 -12.40 -31.65 6.53
C VAL A 53 -12.85 -31.90 7.96
N ALA A 54 -11.93 -31.90 8.93
CA ALA A 54 -12.29 -32.05 10.34
C ALA A 54 -13.21 -30.91 10.80
N ALA A 55 -12.89 -29.66 10.45
CA ALA A 55 -13.72 -28.49 10.76
C ALA A 55 -15.11 -28.60 10.13
N ALA A 56 -15.23 -29.14 8.91
CA ALA A 56 -16.52 -29.36 8.26
C ALA A 56 -17.38 -30.38 9.01
N PHE A 57 -16.82 -31.52 9.43
CA PHE A 57 -17.53 -32.50 10.26
C PHE A 57 -17.93 -31.92 11.62
N PHE A 58 -17.04 -31.14 12.25
CA PHE A 58 -17.38 -30.43 13.49
C PHE A 58 -18.51 -29.41 13.28
N ALA A 59 -18.52 -28.68 12.18
CA ALA A 59 -19.60 -27.74 11.87
C ALA A 59 -20.95 -28.46 11.75
N VAL A 60 -20.99 -29.59 11.03
CA VAL A 60 -22.20 -30.42 10.92
C VAL A 60 -22.62 -30.95 12.30
N ALA A 61 -21.69 -31.49 13.08
CA ALA A 61 -21.97 -31.98 14.42
C ALA A 61 -22.54 -30.88 15.33
N LEU A 62 -21.99 -29.66 15.28
CA LEU A 62 -22.48 -28.51 16.05
C LEU A 62 -23.91 -28.12 15.66
N ILE A 63 -24.30 -28.23 14.39
CA ILE A 63 -25.68 -28.00 13.95
C ILE A 63 -26.64 -29.02 14.57
N PHE A 64 -26.28 -30.31 14.55
CA PHE A 64 -27.10 -31.35 15.19
C PHE A 64 -27.19 -31.18 16.71
N VAL A 65 -26.08 -30.81 17.37
CA VAL A 65 -26.08 -30.49 18.79
C VAL A 65 -26.97 -29.27 19.08
N ALA A 66 -26.96 -28.25 18.22
CA ALA A 66 -27.85 -27.10 18.37
C ALA A 66 -29.33 -27.51 18.29
N PHE A 67 -29.72 -28.35 17.33
CA PHE A 67 -31.09 -28.87 17.26
C PHE A 67 -31.45 -29.75 18.46
N LEU A 68 -30.53 -30.58 18.95
CA LEU A 68 -30.73 -31.37 20.16
C LEU A 68 -30.99 -30.46 21.37
N VAL A 69 -30.21 -29.39 21.54
CA VAL A 69 -30.39 -28.43 22.64
C VAL A 69 -31.76 -27.77 22.56
N VAL A 70 -32.21 -27.34 21.37
CA VAL A 70 -33.56 -26.78 21.18
C VAL A 70 -34.63 -27.81 21.58
N GLY A 71 -34.49 -29.06 21.14
CA GLY A 71 -35.41 -30.13 21.51
C GLY A 71 -35.45 -30.39 23.02
N LEU A 72 -34.30 -30.38 23.68
CA LEU A 72 -34.20 -30.53 25.14
C LEU A 72 -34.81 -29.36 25.90
N ILE A 73 -34.67 -28.12 25.39
CA ILE A 73 -35.33 -26.94 25.98
C ILE A 73 -36.84 -27.11 25.90
N VAL A 74 -37.39 -27.47 24.73
CA VAL A 74 -38.82 -27.70 24.56
C VAL A 74 -39.31 -28.83 25.48
N ALA A 75 -38.58 -29.94 25.54
CA ALA A 75 -38.92 -31.06 26.41
C ALA A 75 -38.90 -30.66 27.90
N ALA A 76 -37.91 -29.85 28.33
CA ALA A 76 -37.84 -29.34 29.69
C ALA A 76 -39.01 -28.40 30.02
N ILE A 77 -39.37 -27.51 29.09
CA ILE A 77 -40.53 -26.61 29.25
C ILE A 77 -41.82 -27.42 29.36
N MET A 78 -42.05 -28.37 28.45
CA MET A 78 -43.25 -29.22 28.46
C MET A 78 -43.32 -30.10 29.70
N GLY A 79 -42.19 -30.67 30.15
CA GLY A 79 -42.10 -31.44 31.38
C GLY A 79 -42.45 -30.59 32.61
N LEU A 80 -41.90 -29.38 32.71
CA LEU A 80 -42.18 -28.49 33.83
C LEU A 80 -43.60 -27.91 33.77
N ALA A 81 -44.15 -27.72 32.56
CA ALA A 81 -45.54 -27.29 32.35
C ALA A 81 -46.60 -28.28 32.85
N THR A 82 -46.22 -29.53 33.20
CA THR A 82 -47.13 -30.49 33.82
C THR A 82 -47.52 -30.12 35.26
N ILE A 83 -46.69 -29.32 35.94
CA ILE A 83 -46.89 -28.93 37.35
C ILE A 83 -47.09 -27.41 37.54
N MET A 84 -46.95 -26.60 36.48
CA MET A 84 -47.15 -25.14 36.52
C MET A 84 -47.57 -24.59 35.14
N PRO A 85 -48.07 -23.35 35.03
CA PRO A 85 -48.42 -22.76 33.73
C PRO A 85 -47.23 -22.71 32.76
N ALA A 86 -47.49 -23.01 31.47
CA ALA A 86 -46.45 -23.11 30.45
C ALA A 86 -45.59 -21.84 30.29
N TRP A 87 -46.19 -20.65 30.46
CA TRP A 87 -45.46 -19.37 30.40
C TRP A 87 -44.42 -19.24 31.52
N LEU A 88 -44.73 -19.74 32.73
CA LEU A 88 -43.82 -19.69 33.87
C LEU A 88 -42.71 -20.75 33.71
N ALA A 89 -43.05 -21.93 33.22
CA ALA A 89 -42.08 -22.97 32.90
C ALA A 89 -41.04 -22.49 31.88
N ALA A 90 -41.49 -21.81 30.81
CA ALA A 90 -40.60 -21.23 29.81
C ALA A 90 -39.65 -20.18 30.40
N LEU A 91 -40.15 -19.30 31.28
CA LEU A 91 -39.30 -18.30 31.96
C LEU A 91 -38.26 -18.94 32.87
N LEU A 92 -38.62 -19.97 33.64
CA LEU A 92 -37.67 -20.65 34.54
C LEU A 92 -36.58 -21.39 33.77
N VAL A 93 -36.93 -22.13 32.71
CA VAL A 93 -35.95 -22.81 31.86
C VAL A 93 -35.04 -21.77 31.20
N SER A 94 -35.60 -20.68 30.66
CA SER A 94 -34.80 -19.59 30.09
C SER A 94 -33.84 -18.97 31.11
N ALA A 95 -34.29 -18.74 32.35
CA ALA A 95 -33.45 -18.19 33.41
C ALA A 95 -32.29 -19.13 33.76
N ALA A 96 -32.53 -20.44 33.83
CA ALA A 96 -31.49 -21.43 34.06
C ALA A 96 -30.43 -21.43 32.94
N PHE A 97 -30.86 -21.38 31.68
CA PHE A 97 -29.94 -21.29 30.53
C PHE A 97 -29.16 -19.97 30.51
N LEU A 98 -29.80 -18.85 30.86
CA LEU A 98 -29.12 -17.55 30.95
C LEU A 98 -28.02 -17.57 32.03
N LEU A 99 -28.29 -18.21 33.17
CA LEU A 99 -27.29 -18.38 34.22
C LEU A 99 -26.10 -19.22 33.76
N ILE A 100 -26.36 -20.36 33.08
CA ILE A 100 -25.29 -21.20 32.52
C ILE A 100 -24.50 -20.42 31.47
N ALA A 101 -25.17 -19.69 30.58
CA ALA A 101 -24.54 -18.86 29.57
C ALA A 101 -23.67 -17.76 30.18
N LEU A 102 -24.14 -17.10 31.25
CA LEU A 102 -23.38 -16.09 31.98
C LEU A 102 -22.11 -16.69 32.60
N ILE A 103 -22.22 -17.84 33.28
CA ILE A 103 -21.06 -18.53 33.86
C ILE A 103 -20.06 -18.92 32.77
N GLY A 104 -20.55 -19.51 31.67
CA GLY A 104 -19.74 -19.88 30.52
C GLY A 104 -19.04 -18.68 29.90
N ALA A 105 -19.74 -17.56 29.72
CA ALA A 105 -19.20 -16.31 29.21
C ALA A 105 -18.12 -15.72 30.13
N LEU A 106 -18.33 -15.74 31.46
CA LEU A 106 -17.34 -15.27 32.42
C LEU A 106 -16.08 -16.13 32.42
N ILE A 107 -16.22 -17.46 32.36
CA ILE A 107 -15.09 -18.39 32.26
C ILE A 107 -14.36 -18.18 30.93
N GLY A 108 -15.11 -18.09 29.83
CA GLY A 108 -14.60 -17.83 28.49
C GLY A 108 -13.82 -16.53 28.45
N LEU A 109 -14.37 -15.45 28.98
CA LEU A 109 -13.72 -14.15 29.05
C LEU A 109 -12.45 -14.19 29.92
N ARG A 110 -12.48 -14.92 31.03
CA ARG A 110 -11.29 -15.11 31.89
C ARG A 110 -10.19 -15.87 31.16
N LYS A 111 -10.52 -16.96 30.45
CA LYS A 111 -9.55 -17.74 29.68
C LYS A 111 -9.04 -16.96 28.47
N PHE A 112 -9.93 -16.25 27.77
CA PHE A 112 -9.58 -15.39 26.65
C PHE A 112 -8.61 -14.28 27.07
N LYS A 113 -8.90 -13.59 28.18
CA LYS A 113 -7.99 -12.58 28.75
C LYS A 113 -6.63 -13.13 29.15
N LYS A 114 -6.56 -14.39 29.60
CA LYS A 114 -5.28 -15.05 29.92
C LYS A 114 -4.52 -15.53 28.67
N ALA A 115 -5.23 -15.88 27.61
CA ALA A 115 -4.65 -16.32 26.33
C ALA A 115 -4.24 -15.15 25.42
N MET A 116 -4.63 -13.92 25.77
CA MET A 116 -4.24 -12.69 25.09
C MET A 116 -3.08 -12.05 25.86
N PRO A 117 -1.83 -12.38 25.49
CA PRO A 117 -1.18 -11.53 24.50
C PRO A 117 -0.98 -12.30 23.19
N LEU A 118 -2.00 -12.26 22.32
CA LEU A 118 -1.89 -12.70 20.92
C LEU A 118 -0.85 -11.87 20.14
N VAL A 119 -0.48 -10.72 20.70
CA VAL A 119 0.68 -9.96 20.24
C VAL A 119 1.90 -10.49 20.98
N PRO A 120 2.84 -11.18 20.31
CA PRO A 120 4.08 -11.62 20.93
C PRO A 120 4.88 -10.38 21.36
N GLU A 121 4.77 -10.03 22.65
CA GLU A 121 5.38 -8.82 23.22
C GLU A 121 6.89 -8.80 22.97
N GLU A 122 7.55 -9.97 23.04
CA GLU A 122 8.97 -10.10 22.74
C GLU A 122 9.31 -9.84 21.28
N ALA A 123 8.51 -10.32 20.34
CA ALA A 123 8.76 -10.09 18.92
C ALA A 123 8.55 -8.62 18.55
N ILE A 124 7.54 -7.96 19.16
CA ILE A 124 7.32 -6.52 18.98
C ILE A 124 8.43 -5.71 19.65
N ARG A 125 8.90 -6.11 20.84
CA ARG A 125 10.05 -5.49 21.51
C ARG A 125 11.29 -5.58 20.64
N GLY A 126 11.59 -6.76 20.07
CA GLY A 126 12.71 -6.96 19.14
C GLY A 126 12.63 -6.02 17.93
N ILE A 127 11.49 -5.98 17.25
CA ILE A 127 11.31 -5.09 16.09
C ILE A 127 11.49 -3.61 16.47
N LYS A 128 10.96 -3.17 17.62
CA LYS A 128 11.12 -1.78 18.09
C LYS A 128 12.56 -1.46 18.48
N HIS A 129 13.28 -2.43 19.02
CA HIS A 129 14.69 -2.32 19.36
C HIS A 129 15.54 -2.15 18.10
N ASP A 130 15.32 -3.01 17.09
CA ASP A 130 16.01 -2.94 15.81
C ASP A 130 15.73 -1.61 15.07
N LEU A 131 14.48 -1.16 15.10
CA LEU A 131 14.09 0.13 14.50
C LEU A 131 14.67 1.33 15.27
N GLY A 132 14.78 1.22 16.60
CA GLY A 132 15.40 2.21 17.45
C GLY A 132 16.89 2.38 17.16
N ILE A 133 17.62 1.27 17.07
CA ILE A 133 19.03 1.27 16.67
C ILE A 133 19.20 1.81 15.24
N ALA A 134 18.32 1.43 14.31
CA ALA A 134 18.38 1.92 12.93
C ALA A 134 18.16 3.44 12.81
N LYS A 135 17.40 4.04 13.75
CA LYS A 135 17.06 5.47 13.73
C LYS A 135 18.01 6.33 14.57
N GLU A 136 18.39 5.86 15.74
CA GLU A 136 19.11 6.62 16.77
C GLU A 136 20.54 6.12 16.98
N GLY A 137 20.93 5.00 16.36
CA GLY A 137 22.30 4.49 16.39
C GLY A 137 22.76 4.12 17.80
N SER A 138 23.96 4.55 18.18
CA SER A 138 24.54 4.31 19.52
C SER A 138 23.83 5.06 20.64
N ASP A 139 23.05 6.09 20.31
CA ASP A 139 22.34 6.91 21.28
C ASP A 139 20.98 6.28 21.66
N PHE A 140 20.62 5.18 21.01
CA PHE A 140 19.39 4.45 21.31
C PHE A 140 19.46 3.81 22.70
N ASN A 141 18.58 4.26 23.59
CA ASN A 141 18.45 3.66 24.91
C ASN A 141 17.40 2.56 24.93
N ALA A 142 17.85 1.31 24.97
CA ALA A 142 17.01 0.12 25.01
C ALA A 142 16.09 0.06 26.25
N ALA A 143 16.47 0.69 27.36
CA ALA A 143 15.67 0.70 28.58
C ALA A 143 14.35 1.49 28.43
N LEU A 144 14.22 2.37 27.42
CA LEU A 144 12.95 3.04 27.09
C LEU A 144 11.87 2.09 26.53
N LEU A 145 12.26 0.91 26.04
CA LEU A 145 11.33 -0.10 25.52
C LEU A 145 10.69 -0.96 26.60
N ASP A 146 11.31 -1.05 27.78
CA ASP A 146 10.75 -1.80 28.91
C ASP A 146 9.80 -0.91 29.72
N PRO A 147 8.48 -1.18 29.72
CA PRO A 147 7.50 -0.38 30.47
C PRO A 147 7.71 -0.41 31.99
N ALA A 148 8.48 -1.36 32.53
CA ALA A 148 8.81 -1.42 33.95
C ALA A 148 9.98 -0.52 34.35
N SER A 149 10.80 -0.08 33.39
CA SER A 149 12.02 0.69 33.65
C SER A 149 11.71 2.09 34.20
N PRO A 150 12.58 2.64 35.07
CA PRO A 150 12.41 3.99 35.60
C PRO A 150 12.45 5.06 34.49
N GLU A 151 13.22 4.81 33.43
CA GLU A 151 13.40 5.73 32.31
C GLU A 151 12.17 5.79 31.40
N ALA A 152 11.52 4.65 31.13
CA ALA A 152 10.26 4.61 30.39
C ALA A 152 9.12 5.31 31.15
N LYS A 153 9.09 5.19 32.49
CA LYS A 153 8.14 5.90 33.35
C LYS A 153 8.40 7.40 33.36
N ALA A 154 9.66 7.83 33.45
CA ALA A 154 10.04 9.24 33.37
C ALA A 154 9.71 9.84 31.99
N ALA A 155 9.99 9.11 30.90
CA ALA A 155 9.65 9.55 29.54
C ALA A 155 8.13 9.63 29.31
N LYS A 156 7.35 8.72 29.89
CA LYS A 156 5.88 8.78 29.84
C LYS A 156 5.34 9.95 30.65
N ALA A 157 5.83 10.15 31.88
CA ALA A 157 5.44 11.28 32.71
C ALA A 157 5.77 12.62 32.03
N ALA A 158 6.96 12.76 31.44
CA ALA A 158 7.34 13.95 30.68
C ALA A 158 6.45 14.18 29.45
N LYS A 159 6.05 13.12 28.73
CA LYS A 159 5.09 13.21 27.62
C LYS A 159 3.69 13.59 28.08
N ASP A 160 3.21 13.05 29.20
CA ASP A 160 1.90 13.34 29.76
C ASP A 160 1.86 14.79 30.28
N GLU A 161 2.93 15.27 30.91
CA GLU A 161 3.10 16.67 31.31
C GLU A 161 3.19 17.62 30.10
N ALA A 162 3.95 17.26 29.07
CA ALA A 162 4.03 18.05 27.84
C ALA A 162 2.67 18.10 27.11
N ALA A 163 1.93 16.98 27.10
CA ALA A 163 0.58 16.92 26.55
C ALA A 163 -0.41 17.74 27.40
N ALA A 164 -0.29 17.73 28.73
CA ALA A 164 -1.09 18.56 29.63
C ALA A 164 -0.79 20.05 29.42
N LYS A 165 0.49 20.45 29.34
CA LYS A 165 0.91 21.83 29.03
C LYS A 165 0.42 22.28 27.66
N ALA A 166 0.55 21.44 26.63
CA ALA A 166 0.06 21.75 25.29
C ALA A 166 -1.47 21.87 25.23
N ARG A 167 -2.20 21.05 26.01
CA ARG A 167 -3.66 21.17 26.14
C ARG A 167 -4.05 22.44 26.89
N ALA A 168 -3.36 22.78 27.97
CA ALA A 168 -3.58 24.00 28.73
C ALA A 168 -3.27 25.25 27.89
N GLU A 169 -2.20 25.24 27.09
CA GLU A 169 -1.87 26.33 26.17
C GLU A 169 -2.92 26.46 25.05
N LYS A 170 -3.41 25.35 24.49
CA LYS A 170 -4.51 25.37 23.52
C LYS A 170 -5.80 25.90 24.13
N GLN A 171 -6.12 25.51 25.37
CA GLN A 171 -7.29 26.02 26.08
C GLN A 171 -7.14 27.50 26.41
N ALA A 172 -5.99 27.95 26.89
CA ALA A 172 -5.70 29.37 27.14
C ALA A 172 -5.75 30.20 25.84
N LYS A 173 -5.27 29.65 24.72
CA LYS A 173 -5.40 30.28 23.39
C LYS A 173 -6.85 30.29 22.89
N ALA A 174 -7.63 29.25 23.17
CA ALA A 174 -9.04 29.20 22.85
C ALA A 174 -9.84 30.20 23.69
N GLU A 175 -9.57 30.30 24.99
CA GLU A 175 -10.17 31.28 25.91
C GLU A 175 -9.74 32.73 25.59
N ALA A 176 -8.48 32.94 25.19
CA ALA A 176 -8.00 34.23 24.71
C ALA A 176 -8.68 34.61 23.39
N HIS A 177 -8.82 33.66 22.46
CA HIS A 177 -9.57 33.85 21.22
C HIS A 177 -11.06 34.12 21.49
N ASP A 178 -11.67 33.49 22.49
CA ASP A 178 -13.08 33.71 22.87
C ASP A 178 -13.29 35.10 23.53
N LYS A 179 -12.26 35.62 24.23
CA LYS A 179 -12.25 37.00 24.78
C LYS A 179 -11.99 38.06 23.73
N GLU A 180 -11.09 37.79 22.77
CA GLU A 180 -10.72 38.72 21.70
C GLU A 180 -11.77 38.74 20.57
N PHE A 181 -12.47 37.62 20.36
CA PHE A 181 -13.61 37.48 19.48
C PHE A 181 -14.81 36.95 20.29
N PRO A 182 -15.51 37.79 21.09
CA PRO A 182 -16.80 37.39 21.63
C PRO A 182 -17.68 36.92 20.46
N HIS A 183 -18.40 35.81 20.63
CA HIS A 183 -19.22 35.21 19.57
C HIS A 183 -19.87 36.30 18.72
N ALA A 184 -19.41 36.42 17.47
CA ALA A 184 -19.76 37.55 16.62
C ALA A 184 -21.28 37.71 16.61
N SER A 185 -21.76 38.91 16.97
CA SER A 185 -23.19 39.17 16.99
C SER A 185 -23.80 38.78 15.63
N GLU A 186 -24.99 38.18 15.64
CA GLU A 186 -25.72 37.74 14.45
C GLU A 186 -25.60 38.70 13.23
N PRO A 187 -25.74 40.05 13.39
CA PRO A 187 -25.56 40.98 12.28
C PRO A 187 -24.13 41.03 11.69
N GLU A 188 -23.10 40.80 12.49
CA GLU A 188 -21.70 40.81 12.05
C GLU A 188 -21.35 39.53 11.28
N LEU A 189 -21.92 38.39 11.68
CA LEU A 189 -21.84 37.13 10.95
C LEU A 189 -22.42 37.26 9.53
N HIS A 190 -23.59 37.90 9.39
CA HIS A 190 -24.19 38.18 8.09
C HIS A 190 -23.29 39.06 7.22
N ARG A 191 -22.64 40.08 7.80
CA ARG A 191 -21.68 40.93 7.07
C ARG A 191 -20.48 40.13 6.56
N ARG A 192 -19.88 39.28 7.41
CA ARG A 192 -18.74 38.43 7.03
C ARG A 192 -19.11 37.41 5.95
N LEU A 193 -20.31 36.82 6.04
CA LEU A 193 -20.79 35.88 5.04
C LEU A 193 -21.02 36.55 3.67
N ASN A 194 -21.57 37.77 3.67
CA ASN A 194 -21.80 38.54 2.45
C ASN A 194 -20.49 38.99 1.79
N LEU A 195 -19.45 39.29 2.57
CA LEU A 195 -18.11 39.58 2.04
C LEU A 195 -17.46 38.35 1.42
N ARG A 196 -17.54 37.19 2.09
CA ARG A 196 -17.03 35.92 1.53
C ARG A 196 -17.73 35.52 0.24
N ARG A 197 -19.05 35.68 0.14
CA ARG A 197 -19.80 35.36 -1.08
C ARG A 197 -19.38 36.25 -2.25
N ARG A 198 -19.13 37.54 -2.00
CA ARG A 198 -18.62 38.45 -3.04
C ARG A 198 -17.23 38.04 -3.50
N HIS A 199 -16.33 37.75 -2.56
CA HIS A 199 -14.97 37.32 -2.90
C HIS A 199 -14.95 35.99 -3.67
N LEU A 200 -15.81 35.03 -3.33
CA LEU A 200 -15.95 33.79 -4.11
C LEU A 200 -16.51 34.04 -5.52
N GLY A 201 -17.35 35.06 -5.70
CA GLY A 201 -17.80 35.50 -7.02
C GLY A 201 -16.65 36.05 -7.85
N GLU A 202 -15.86 36.96 -7.27
CA GLU A 202 -14.67 37.53 -7.93
C GLU A 202 -13.66 36.46 -8.34
N VAL A 203 -13.33 35.54 -7.43
CA VAL A 203 -12.41 34.42 -7.72
C VAL A 203 -12.98 33.53 -8.83
N ARG A 204 -14.30 33.27 -8.84
CA ARG A 204 -14.92 32.49 -9.91
C ARG A 204 -14.84 33.20 -11.25
N ASP A 205 -15.12 34.50 -11.29
CA ASP A 205 -15.10 35.29 -12.53
C ASP A 205 -13.67 35.40 -13.07
N GLU A 206 -12.67 35.54 -12.19
CA GLU A 206 -11.24 35.47 -12.53
C GLU A 206 -10.86 34.08 -13.10
N LEU A 207 -11.30 33.00 -12.46
CA LEU A 207 -11.10 31.64 -12.98
C LEU A 207 -11.79 31.42 -14.33
N ASP A 208 -12.99 31.96 -14.56
CA ASP A 208 -13.70 31.84 -15.84
C ASP A 208 -12.95 32.57 -16.96
N THR A 209 -12.27 33.66 -16.61
CA THR A 209 -11.44 34.45 -17.54
C THR A 209 -10.12 33.72 -17.85
N GLU A 210 -9.49 33.10 -16.85
CA GLU A 210 -8.24 32.34 -17.03
C GLU A 210 -8.46 30.96 -17.69
N LEU A 211 -9.62 30.35 -17.47
CA LEU A 211 -10.00 29.04 -18.02
C LEU A 211 -10.84 29.14 -19.30
N ASP A 212 -10.76 30.22 -20.09
CA ASP A 212 -11.30 30.22 -21.46
C ASP A 212 -10.45 29.31 -22.36
N VAL A 213 -10.62 28.00 -22.14
CA VAL A 213 -10.08 26.89 -22.92
C VAL A 213 -10.47 27.05 -24.39
N LYS A 214 -11.57 27.76 -24.70
CA LYS A 214 -12.04 27.97 -26.07
C LYS A 214 -11.24 29.07 -26.78
N ALA A 215 -10.73 30.08 -26.07
CA ALA A 215 -9.76 31.04 -26.60
C ALA A 215 -8.39 30.37 -26.79
N GLN A 216 -7.89 29.63 -25.80
CA GLN A 216 -6.63 28.88 -25.92
C GLN A 216 -6.68 27.84 -27.04
N ALA A 217 -7.78 27.09 -27.18
CA ALA A 217 -7.96 26.11 -28.24
C ALA A 217 -8.00 26.76 -29.63
N ARG A 218 -8.62 27.94 -29.76
CA ARG A 218 -8.61 28.71 -31.02
C ARG A 218 -7.20 29.18 -31.38
N TYR A 219 -6.43 29.66 -30.40
CA TYR A 219 -5.03 30.05 -30.61
C TYR A 219 -4.16 28.86 -31.03
N VAL A 220 -4.27 27.73 -30.33
CA VAL A 220 -3.52 26.50 -30.66
C VAL A 220 -3.91 25.92 -32.01
N MET A 221 -5.21 25.89 -32.35
CA MET A 221 -5.66 25.47 -33.67
C MET A 221 -5.17 26.40 -34.78
N GLY A 222 -5.18 27.72 -34.56
CA GLY A 222 -4.63 28.68 -35.51
C GLY A 222 -3.14 28.46 -35.75
N ALA A 223 -2.36 28.35 -34.68
CA ALA A 223 -0.92 28.08 -34.77
C ALA A 223 -0.60 26.73 -35.44
N ALA A 224 -1.41 25.70 -35.19
CA ALA A 224 -1.26 24.38 -35.80
C ALA A 224 -1.57 24.41 -37.31
N GLN A 225 -2.60 25.16 -37.73
CA GLN A 225 -2.95 25.30 -39.15
C GLN A 225 -1.88 26.04 -39.94
N ASP A 226 -1.26 27.07 -39.36
CA ASP A 226 -0.21 27.82 -40.04
C ASP A 226 1.09 27.01 -40.18
N GLN A 227 1.48 26.26 -39.14
CA GLN A 227 2.58 25.30 -39.21
C GLN A 227 2.32 24.18 -40.25
N LEU A 228 1.07 23.74 -40.38
CA LEU A 228 0.67 22.75 -41.40
C LEU A 228 0.80 23.31 -42.81
N LYS A 229 0.41 24.56 -43.05
CA LYS A 229 0.57 25.21 -44.36
C LYS A 229 2.05 25.39 -44.71
N GLU A 230 2.89 25.80 -43.76
CA GLU A 230 4.34 25.88 -43.95
C GLU A 230 4.94 24.51 -44.27
N GLY A 231 4.53 23.47 -43.54
CA GLY A 231 4.93 22.08 -43.79
C GLY A 231 4.53 21.59 -45.19
N GLN A 232 3.31 21.89 -45.63
CA GLN A 232 2.83 21.53 -46.97
C GLN A 232 3.62 22.25 -48.07
N LEU A 233 3.94 23.53 -47.89
CA LEU A 233 4.76 24.30 -48.84
C LEU A 233 6.19 23.74 -48.94
N LEU A 234 6.77 23.35 -47.81
CA LEU A 234 8.09 22.70 -47.78
C LEU A 234 8.07 21.32 -48.44
N VAL A 235 7.02 20.52 -48.21
CA VAL A 235 6.83 19.22 -48.88
C VAL A 235 6.63 19.39 -50.38
N ASN A 236 5.88 20.39 -50.83
CA ASN A 236 5.67 20.67 -52.24
C ASN A 236 6.95 21.17 -52.92
N ARG A 237 7.74 22.03 -52.26
CA ARG A 237 9.09 22.39 -52.73
C ARG A 237 10.03 21.19 -52.78
N ALA A 238 10.01 20.34 -51.75
CA ALA A 238 10.82 19.12 -51.72
C ALA A 238 10.41 18.15 -52.84
N LYS A 239 9.11 18.00 -53.12
CA LYS A 239 8.61 17.24 -54.27
C LYS A 239 9.04 17.84 -55.60
N ALA A 240 8.99 19.16 -55.75
CA ALA A 240 9.43 19.83 -56.97
C ALA A 240 10.94 19.62 -57.21
N LEU A 241 11.76 19.80 -56.18
CA LEU A 241 13.21 19.57 -56.22
C LEU A 241 13.55 18.09 -56.44
N ALA A 242 12.83 17.17 -55.80
CA ALA A 242 12.98 15.73 -56.02
C ALA A 242 12.55 15.33 -57.42
N GLY A 243 11.45 15.87 -57.94
CA GLY A 243 10.99 15.65 -59.31
C GLY A 243 12.01 16.15 -60.34
N GLN A 244 12.63 17.31 -60.09
CA GLN A 244 13.69 17.86 -60.93
C GLN A 244 14.96 17.01 -60.89
N LYS A 245 15.34 16.50 -59.70
CA LYS A 245 16.49 15.61 -59.51
C LYS A 245 16.26 14.21 -60.10
N ILE A 246 15.03 13.70 -60.04
CA ILE A 246 14.62 12.43 -60.65
C ILE A 246 14.57 12.58 -62.18
N ALA A 247 14.09 13.71 -62.70
CA ALA A 247 14.12 14.00 -64.14
C ALA A 247 15.55 14.08 -64.67
N SER A 248 16.48 14.71 -63.93
CA SER A 248 17.92 14.71 -64.28
C SER A 248 18.62 13.35 -64.09
N MET A 249 18.03 12.43 -63.30
CA MET A 249 18.52 11.06 -63.16
C MET A 249 17.92 10.11 -64.21
N ASN A 250 16.88 10.51 -64.94
CA ASN A 250 16.23 9.66 -65.94
C ASN A 250 16.91 9.72 -67.33
N GLU A 251 17.88 10.61 -67.53
CA GLU A 251 18.81 10.55 -68.68
C GLU A 251 20.00 9.61 -68.43
N ALA A 252 20.26 9.25 -67.17
CA ALA A 252 21.33 8.33 -66.80
C ALA A 252 20.73 7.04 -66.23
N THR A 253 20.76 5.98 -67.04
CA THR A 253 20.59 4.56 -66.69
C THR A 253 19.16 4.00 -66.71
N ALA A 254 18.82 3.46 -67.88
CA ALA A 254 17.82 2.42 -68.03
C ALA A 254 18.28 1.13 -67.34
N ARG A 255 17.51 0.62 -66.37
CA ARG A 255 17.11 -0.80 -66.21
C ARG A 255 16.25 -1.01 -64.95
N PRO A 256 15.33 -2.00 -64.96
CA PRO A 256 14.26 -2.10 -63.97
C PRO A 256 14.57 -3.07 -62.82
N GLU A 257 13.78 -2.91 -61.75
CA GLU A 257 13.52 -3.86 -60.66
C GLU A 257 14.50 -3.95 -59.48
N VAL A 258 14.31 -3.11 -58.45
CA VAL A 258 14.57 -3.54 -57.06
C VAL A 258 13.62 -2.87 -56.05
N ARG A 259 12.91 -3.70 -55.27
CA ARG A 259 11.87 -3.35 -54.27
C ARG A 259 12.46 -2.87 -52.92
N TRP A 260 12.93 -1.62 -52.83
CA TRP A 260 13.42 -1.03 -51.55
C TRP A 260 12.51 0.03 -50.93
N LYS A 261 11.24 0.12 -51.35
CA LYS A 261 10.28 1.10 -50.82
C LYS A 261 10.03 1.03 -49.30
N PRO A 262 10.02 -0.14 -48.62
CA PRO A 262 9.80 -0.14 -47.17
C PRO A 262 11.06 0.20 -46.34
N LEU A 263 12.27 0.03 -46.88
CA LEU A 263 13.52 0.28 -46.15
C LEU A 263 13.96 1.75 -46.21
N ALA A 264 13.71 2.44 -47.33
CA ALA A 264 13.97 3.88 -47.43
C ALA A 264 13.02 4.71 -46.53
N ALA A 265 11.78 4.25 -46.34
CA ALA A 265 10.83 4.87 -45.42
C ALA A 265 11.28 4.75 -43.95
N PHE A 266 11.94 3.65 -43.58
CA PHE A 266 12.46 3.43 -42.24
C PHE A 266 13.67 4.32 -41.91
N ALA A 267 14.55 4.57 -42.89
CA ALA A 267 15.68 5.48 -42.73
C ALA A 267 15.27 6.96 -42.64
N ALA A 268 14.15 7.34 -43.28
CA ALA A 268 13.60 8.70 -43.16
C ALA A 268 12.91 8.93 -41.80
N ALA A 269 12.28 7.91 -41.23
CA ALA A 269 11.64 8.01 -39.90
C ALA A 269 12.67 8.14 -38.76
N THR A 270 13.81 7.47 -38.85
CA THR A 270 14.87 7.55 -37.83
C THR A 270 15.57 8.91 -37.80
N THR A 271 15.73 9.58 -38.94
CA THR A 271 16.33 10.93 -38.97
C THR A 271 15.40 11.99 -38.38
N VAL A 272 14.09 11.89 -38.61
CA VAL A 272 13.10 12.77 -37.96
C VAL A 272 13.05 12.54 -36.44
N PHE A 273 13.11 11.27 -36.00
CA PHE A 273 13.14 10.94 -34.57
C PHE A 273 14.40 11.50 -33.87
N VAL A 274 15.57 11.40 -34.50
CA VAL A 274 16.84 11.93 -33.96
C VAL A 274 16.84 13.46 -33.89
N VAL A 275 16.23 14.16 -34.86
CA VAL A 275 16.10 15.62 -34.84
C VAL A 275 15.14 16.08 -33.73
N LEU A 276 14.01 15.38 -33.53
CA LEU A 276 13.08 15.65 -32.43
C LEU A 276 13.71 15.37 -31.07
N LEU A 277 14.45 14.27 -30.92
CA LEU A 277 15.15 13.94 -29.68
C LEU A 277 16.21 15.00 -29.32
N ARG A 278 16.95 15.49 -30.33
CA ARG A 278 17.96 16.55 -30.13
C ARG A 278 17.34 17.90 -29.78
N LYS A 279 16.12 18.19 -30.25
CA LYS A 279 15.40 19.42 -29.93
C LYS A 279 14.79 19.38 -28.52
N LEU A 280 14.37 18.20 -28.05
CA LEU A 280 13.85 18.00 -26.69
C LEU A 280 14.94 18.13 -25.62
N LEU A 281 16.13 17.60 -25.88
CA LEU A 281 17.26 17.61 -24.93
C LEU A 281 17.99 18.96 -24.83
N LYS A 282 17.75 19.89 -25.77
CA LYS A 282 18.33 21.24 -25.75
C LYS A 282 17.45 22.30 -25.06
N ASN A 283 16.25 21.91 -24.61
CA ASN A 283 15.25 22.79 -23.99
C ASN A 283 15.05 22.50 -22.48
N GLN A 284 16.06 21.91 -21.85
CA GLN A 284 16.29 21.80 -20.40
C GLN A 284 17.68 22.39 -20.12
#